data_AF-A0A2A4ITM3-F1
#
_entry.id   AF-A0A2A4ITM3-F1
#
_cell.length_a   1.000
_cell.length_b   1.000
_cell.length_c   1.000
_cell.angle_alpha   90.00
_cell.angle_beta   90.00
_cell.angle_gamma   90.00
#
_symmetry.space_group_name_H-M   'P 1'
#
loop_
_entity.id
_entity.type
_entity.pdbx_description
1 polymer ?
#
loop_
_entity_poly.entity_id
_entity_poly.type
_entity_poly.pdbx_seq_one_letter_code
_entity_poly.pdbx_strand_id
1 'polypeptide(L)'
;MNCCKFVDNTVLRAIVDTSTCLQELCLRSVVGCSDWICLSALKRLKRLDLYRTDITTSAAVAIIRSNPGLRHLNVGSCKMISSMDEVAIALGANCPNLVSVDFWKSYSLTPNGIRALGNCKKLQELDVGWW
;
A
#
# COMPACT_ATOMS: atom_id res chain seq x y z
N MET A 1 -15.85 -11.15 -5.96
CA MET A 1 -15.92 -10.75 -7.37
C MET A 1 -14.63 -10.01 -7.74
N ASN A 2 -13.50 -10.71 -7.97
CA ASN A 2 -12.17 -10.06 -8.09
C ASN A 2 -11.39 -10.53 -9.31
N CYS A 3 -11.83 -10.16 -10.51
CA CYS A 3 -11.06 -10.24 -11.76
C CYS A 3 -11.48 -9.09 -12.68
N CYS A 4 -11.16 -7.85 -12.30
CA CYS A 4 -11.42 -6.70 -13.17
C CYS A 4 -10.28 -6.56 -14.18
N LYS A 5 -10.39 -7.23 -15.34
CA LYS A 5 -9.55 -6.98 -16.53
C LYS A 5 -9.70 -5.57 -17.11
N PHE A 6 -10.54 -4.73 -16.50
CA PHE A 6 -10.85 -3.38 -16.96
C PHE A 6 -10.00 -2.30 -16.30
N VAL A 7 -9.32 -2.60 -15.18
CA VAL A 7 -8.48 -1.61 -14.51
C VAL A 7 -7.12 -1.59 -15.19
N ASP A 8 -6.85 -0.51 -15.92
CA ASP A 8 -5.57 -0.23 -16.56
C ASP A 8 -5.01 1.13 -16.10
N ASN A 9 -3.91 1.58 -16.70
CA ASN A 9 -3.30 2.87 -16.36
C ASN A 9 -4.23 4.07 -16.61
N THR A 10 -5.19 3.98 -17.55
CA THR A 10 -6.15 5.05 -17.82
C THR A 10 -7.15 5.18 -16.67
N VAL A 11 -7.59 4.05 -16.12
CA VAL A 11 -8.48 4.02 -14.94
C VAL A 11 -7.76 4.58 -13.71
N LEU A 12 -6.50 4.22 -13.48
CA LEU A 12 -5.71 4.78 -12.37
C LEU A 12 -5.62 6.31 -12.45
N ARG A 13 -5.36 6.87 -13.63
CA ARG A 13 -5.32 8.32 -13.84
C ARG A 13 -6.69 8.97 -13.65
N ALA A 14 -7.73 8.37 -14.19
CA ALA A 14 -9.09 8.87 -13.99
C ALA A 14 -9.48 8.94 -12.51
N ILE A 15 -9.08 7.94 -11.69
CA ILE A 15 -9.29 7.98 -10.23
C ILE A 15 -8.59 9.19 -9.62
N VAL A 16 -7.34 9.43 -9.97
CA VAL A 16 -6.56 10.56 -9.47
C VAL A 16 -7.17 11.92 -9.85
N ASP A 17 -7.60 12.06 -11.10
CA ASP A 17 -8.12 13.32 -11.64
C ASP A 17 -9.52 13.67 -11.10
N THR A 18 -10.34 12.65 -10.84
CA THR A 18 -11.75 12.85 -10.43
C THR A 18 -11.96 12.83 -8.92
N SER A 19 -11.15 12.06 -8.19
CA SER A 19 -11.47 11.66 -6.82
C SER A 19 -10.49 12.24 -5.79
N THR A 20 -10.33 13.56 -5.79
CA THR A 20 -9.38 14.28 -4.92
C THR A 20 -9.66 14.15 -3.42
N CYS A 21 -10.90 13.80 -3.04
CA CYS A 21 -11.33 13.57 -1.66
C CYS A 21 -11.36 12.09 -1.26
N LEU A 22 -10.88 11.17 -2.10
CA LEU A 22 -10.93 9.74 -1.86
C LEU A 22 -10.18 9.36 -0.57
N GLN A 23 -10.84 8.61 0.30
CA GLN A 23 -10.28 8.13 1.57
C GLN A 23 -10.04 6.63 1.57
N GLU A 24 -10.77 5.87 0.77
CA GLU A 24 -10.65 4.42 0.71
C GLU A 24 -10.54 3.99 -0.75
N LEU A 25 -9.49 3.23 -1.05
CA LEU A 25 -9.24 2.70 -2.39
C LEU A 25 -8.92 1.21 -2.31
N CYS A 26 -9.63 0.43 -3.10
CA CYS A 26 -9.49 -1.03 -3.19
C CYS A 26 -9.30 -1.43 -4.64
N LEU A 27 -8.13 -1.98 -4.96
CA LEU A 27 -7.72 -2.42 -6.31
C LEU A 27 -7.16 -3.84 -6.26
N ARG A 28 -7.75 -4.71 -5.43
CA ARG A 28 -7.30 -6.09 -5.24
C ARG A 28 -7.25 -6.85 -6.57
N SER A 29 -6.20 -7.63 -6.77
CA SER A 29 -6.01 -8.52 -7.94
C SER A 29 -5.98 -7.80 -9.29
N VAL A 30 -5.66 -6.50 -9.29
CA VAL A 30 -5.39 -5.73 -10.52
C VAL A 30 -3.93 -5.93 -10.92
N VAL A 31 -3.74 -6.47 -12.12
CA VAL A 31 -2.43 -6.83 -12.69
C VAL A 31 -2.30 -6.26 -14.10
N GLY A 32 -1.07 -6.04 -14.57
CA GLY A 32 -0.79 -5.42 -15.87
C GLY A 32 -0.77 -3.89 -15.87
N CYS A 33 -1.05 -3.24 -14.73
CA CYS A 33 -0.80 -1.81 -14.54
C CYS A 33 0.68 -1.56 -14.21
N SER A 34 1.24 -0.49 -14.78
CA SER A 34 2.62 -0.05 -14.51
C SER A 34 2.68 1.30 -13.79
N ASP A 35 1.66 2.14 -13.92
CA ASP A 35 1.65 3.52 -13.41
C ASP A 35 1.06 3.62 -11.98
N TRP A 36 1.43 2.70 -11.08
CA TRP A 36 0.94 2.71 -9.69
C TRP A 36 1.34 3.97 -8.92
N ILE A 37 2.46 4.59 -9.30
CA ILE A 37 2.99 5.79 -8.64
C ILE A 37 2.05 7.00 -8.78
N CYS A 38 1.20 7.05 -9.81
CA CYS A 38 0.24 8.14 -9.98
C CYS A 38 -0.73 8.27 -8.78
N LEU A 39 -1.03 7.17 -8.08
CA LEU A 39 -1.87 7.16 -6.88
C LEU A 39 -1.28 7.99 -5.73
N SER A 40 0.01 8.32 -5.77
CA SER A 40 0.63 9.25 -4.82
C SER A 40 0.08 10.68 -4.92
N ALA A 41 -0.62 11.03 -6.00
CA ALA A 41 -1.34 12.29 -6.10
C ALA A 41 -2.55 12.36 -5.14
N LEU A 42 -3.11 11.22 -4.72
CA LEU A 42 -4.13 11.18 -3.66
C LEU A 42 -3.46 11.47 -2.31
N LYS A 43 -3.99 12.45 -1.58
CA LYS A 43 -3.40 12.94 -0.31
C LYS A 43 -4.23 12.68 0.94
N ARG A 44 -5.39 12.01 0.79
CA ARG A 44 -6.39 11.83 1.86
C ARG A 44 -6.74 10.37 2.14
N LEU A 45 -5.97 9.42 1.61
CA LEU A 45 -6.21 8.00 1.83
C LEU A 45 -6.03 7.64 3.31
N LYS A 46 -7.03 6.94 3.82
CA LYS A 46 -7.07 6.29 5.13
C LYS A 46 -7.01 4.77 5.00
N ARG A 47 -7.52 4.20 3.90
CA ARG A 47 -7.46 2.77 3.61
C ARG A 47 -7.00 2.56 2.18
N LEU A 48 -5.98 1.74 2.02
CA LEU A 48 -5.44 1.36 0.72
C LEU A 48 -5.28 -0.15 0.68
N ASP A 49 -5.92 -0.77 -0.30
CA ASP A 49 -5.95 -2.21 -0.44
C ASP A 49 -5.55 -2.62 -1.85
N LEU A 50 -4.32 -3.12 -1.96
CA LEU A 50 -3.63 -3.46 -3.19
C LEU A 50 -3.23 -4.94 -3.21
N TYR A 51 -3.93 -5.79 -2.45
CA TYR A 51 -3.66 -7.23 -2.38
C TYR A 51 -3.56 -7.86 -3.77
N ARG A 52 -2.48 -8.62 -4.03
CA ARG A 52 -2.19 -9.26 -5.33
C ARG A 52 -2.15 -8.29 -6.51
N THR A 53 -1.42 -7.19 -6.37
CA THR A 53 -1.17 -6.27 -7.50
C THR A 53 0.30 -6.29 -7.92
N ASP A 54 0.60 -5.66 -9.05
CA ASP A 54 1.97 -5.49 -9.57
C ASP A 54 2.61 -4.18 -9.08
N ILE A 55 2.17 -3.64 -7.94
CA ILE A 55 2.76 -2.43 -7.35
C ILE A 55 4.23 -2.64 -6.97
N THR A 56 5.07 -1.66 -7.29
CA THR A 56 6.50 -1.67 -6.94
C THR A 56 6.76 -1.07 -5.56
N THR A 57 7.92 -1.37 -4.98
CA THR A 57 8.39 -0.75 -3.73
C THR A 57 8.35 0.78 -3.80
N SER A 58 8.87 1.36 -4.88
CA SER A 58 8.94 2.82 -5.06
C SER A 58 7.56 3.48 -5.12
N ALA A 59 6.60 2.87 -5.81
CA ALA A 59 5.23 3.35 -5.88
C ALA A 59 4.55 3.26 -4.50
N ALA A 60 4.68 2.13 -3.78
CA ALA A 60 4.12 1.97 -2.45
C ALA A 60 4.66 3.04 -1.48
N VAL A 61 5.98 3.25 -1.45
CA VAL A 61 6.63 4.27 -0.62
C VAL A 61 6.16 5.68 -0.97
N ALA A 62 6.02 6.01 -2.26
CA ALA A 62 5.54 7.32 -2.70
C ALA A 62 4.09 7.59 -2.26
N ILE A 63 3.23 6.58 -2.33
CA ILE A 63 1.83 6.68 -1.87
C ILE A 63 1.79 6.85 -0.35
N ILE A 64 2.57 6.08 0.41
CA ILE A 64 2.67 6.17 1.87
C ILE A 64 3.09 7.58 2.30
N ARG A 65 4.18 8.11 1.74
CA ARG A 65 4.68 9.47 2.05
C ARG A 65 3.67 10.56 1.74
N SER A 66 2.81 10.33 0.75
CA SER A 66 1.76 11.27 0.35
C SER A 66 0.51 11.22 1.24
N ASN A 67 0.37 10.19 2.09
CA ASN A 67 -0.84 9.94 2.88
C ASN A 67 -0.50 9.74 4.37
N PRO A 68 -0.11 10.80 5.10
CA PRO A 68 0.19 10.69 6.53
C PRO A 68 -1.01 10.30 7.41
N GLY A 69 -2.23 10.42 6.86
CA GLY A 69 -3.48 9.98 7.49
C GLY A 69 -3.82 8.50 7.29
N LEU A 70 -2.95 7.72 6.65
CA LEU A 70 -3.21 6.31 6.37
C LEU A 70 -3.38 5.49 7.66
N ARG A 71 -4.44 4.67 7.70
CA ARG A 71 -4.82 3.82 8.83
C ARG A 71 -4.75 2.34 8.50
N HIS A 72 -5.00 1.96 7.25
CA HIS A 72 -5.06 0.57 6.83
C HIS A 72 -4.31 0.41 5.51
N LEU A 73 -3.32 -0.47 5.47
CA LEU A 73 -2.60 -0.84 4.25
C LEU A 73 -2.65 -2.35 4.04
N ASN A 74 -3.04 -2.78 2.85
CA ASN A 74 -2.84 -4.16 2.40
C ASN A 74 -1.99 -4.16 1.12
N VAL A 75 -0.80 -4.74 1.21
CA VAL A 75 0.10 -5.00 0.08
C VAL A 75 0.52 -6.47 0.04
N GLY A 76 -0.34 -7.34 0.59
CA GLY A 76 -0.11 -8.77 0.63
C GLY A 76 -0.06 -9.38 -0.77
N SER A 77 0.87 -10.31 -0.96
CA SER A 77 1.10 -11.05 -2.21
C SER A 77 1.39 -10.15 -3.42
N CYS A 78 1.92 -8.94 -3.21
CA CYS A 78 2.43 -8.05 -4.26
C CYS A 78 3.86 -8.44 -4.66
N LYS A 79 4.01 -9.17 -5.77
CA LYS A 79 5.29 -9.76 -6.18
C LYS A 79 6.35 -8.75 -6.64
N MET A 80 5.91 -7.55 -7.04
CA MET A 80 6.79 -6.50 -7.55
C MET A 80 7.37 -5.60 -6.44
N ILE A 81 6.97 -5.82 -5.18
CA ILE A 81 7.64 -5.21 -4.03
C ILE A 81 8.91 -6.00 -3.74
N SER A 82 10.05 -5.43 -4.12
CA SER A 82 11.38 -6.02 -3.90
C SER A 82 11.85 -5.90 -2.44
N SER A 83 11.42 -4.87 -1.71
CA SER A 83 11.88 -4.56 -0.36
C SER A 83 10.70 -4.18 0.53
N MET A 84 10.19 -5.14 1.31
CA MET A 84 9.10 -4.88 2.24
C MET A 84 9.57 -4.04 3.45
N ASP A 85 10.85 -4.13 3.80
CA ASP A 85 11.46 -3.27 4.82
C ASP A 85 11.33 -1.79 4.48
N GLU A 86 11.55 -1.38 3.23
CA GLU A 86 11.39 0.02 2.81
C GLU A 86 9.94 0.51 2.96
N VAL A 87 8.96 -0.36 2.66
CA VAL A 87 7.54 -0.07 2.85
C VAL A 87 7.24 0.10 4.35
N ALA A 88 7.74 -0.81 5.20
CA ALA A 88 7.58 -0.76 6.64
C ALA A 88 8.25 0.48 7.27
N ILE A 89 9.45 0.84 6.82
CA ILE A 89 10.17 2.05 7.25
C ILE A 89 9.40 3.30 6.85
N ALA A 90 8.89 3.36 5.63
CA ALA A 90 8.08 4.48 5.17
C ALA A 90 6.81 4.64 6.02
N LEU A 91 6.12 3.53 6.35
CA LEU A 91 4.97 3.55 7.24
C LEU A 91 5.33 4.09 8.63
N GLY A 92 6.39 3.56 9.25
CA GLY A 92 6.84 3.98 10.57
C GLY A 92 7.25 5.45 10.64
N ALA A 93 7.76 6.01 9.53
CA ALA A 93 8.18 7.41 9.47
C ALA A 93 7.03 8.39 9.12
N ASN A 94 5.99 7.95 8.41
CA ASN A 94 5.01 8.87 7.81
C ASN A 94 3.57 8.66 8.29
N CYS A 95 3.21 7.48 8.80
CA CYS A 95 1.84 7.10 9.14
C CYS A 95 1.68 6.80 10.64
N PRO A 96 1.73 7.82 11.52
CA PRO A 96 1.64 7.61 12.98
C PRO A 96 0.28 7.07 13.45
N ASN A 97 -0.76 7.19 12.61
CA ASN A 97 -2.11 6.72 12.91
C ASN A 97 -2.44 5.36 12.29
N LEU A 98 -1.44 4.63 11.78
CA LEU A 98 -1.63 3.30 11.21
C LEU A 98 -2.26 2.36 12.26
N VAL A 99 -3.29 1.63 11.85
CA VAL A 99 -4.09 0.71 12.66
C VAL A 99 -3.92 -0.73 12.20
N SER A 100 -3.92 -0.96 10.88
CA SER A 100 -3.68 -2.28 10.32
C SER A 100 -2.68 -2.25 9.17
N VAL A 101 -1.84 -3.28 9.11
CA VAL A 101 -0.98 -3.55 7.95
C VAL A 101 -0.93 -5.04 7.65
N ASP A 102 -1.09 -5.36 6.37
CA ASP A 102 -1.03 -6.72 5.84
C ASP A 102 0.12 -6.82 4.82
N PHE A 103 1.14 -7.56 5.23
CA PHE A 103 2.33 -7.94 4.46
C PHE A 103 2.32 -9.44 4.12
N TRP A 104 1.14 -10.07 4.03
CA TRP A 104 1.04 -11.50 3.77
C TRP A 104 1.79 -11.91 2.50
N LYS A 105 2.53 -13.02 2.53
CA LYS A 105 3.42 -13.48 1.45
C LYS A 105 4.50 -12.47 1.05
N SER A 106 4.98 -11.65 1.99
CA SER A 106 6.22 -10.89 1.81
C SER A 106 7.44 -11.77 2.08
N TYR A 107 8.42 -11.79 1.17
CA TYR A 107 9.66 -12.57 1.33
C TYR A 107 10.87 -11.72 1.76
N SER A 108 10.75 -10.39 1.72
CA SER A 108 11.84 -9.44 1.97
C SER A 108 11.64 -8.60 3.24
N LEU A 109 10.69 -8.98 4.09
CA LEU A 109 10.49 -8.35 5.39
C LEU A 109 11.47 -8.93 6.42
N THR A 110 12.24 -8.08 7.08
CA THR A 110 13.22 -8.45 8.10
C THR A 110 12.89 -7.81 9.45
N PRO A 111 13.60 -8.15 10.54
CA PRO A 111 13.44 -7.49 11.83
C PRO A 111 13.62 -5.96 11.79
N ASN A 112 14.34 -5.42 10.80
CA ASN A 112 14.49 -3.97 10.64
C ASN A 112 13.19 -3.30 10.24
N GLY A 113 12.46 -3.84 9.26
CA GLY A 113 11.13 -3.36 8.89
C GLY A 113 10.14 -3.48 10.04
N ILE A 114 10.14 -4.62 10.74
CA ILE A 114 9.29 -4.83 11.92
C ILE A 114 9.58 -3.78 13.01
N ARG A 115 10.85 -3.51 13.31
CA ARG A 115 11.24 -2.48 14.29
C ARG A 115 10.72 -1.10 13.89
N ALA A 116 10.75 -0.78 12.60
CA ALA A 116 10.27 0.51 12.11
C ALA A 116 8.75 0.69 12.31
N LEU A 117 7.96 -0.38 12.16
CA LEU A 117 6.53 -0.36 12.49
C LEU A 117 6.25 -0.05 13.98
N GLY A 118 7.25 -0.23 14.86
CA GLY A 118 7.17 0.19 16.25
C GLY A 118 6.91 1.69 16.46
N ASN A 119 7.08 2.53 15.44
CA ASN A 119 6.71 3.95 15.46
C ASN A 119 5.20 4.17 15.26
N CYS A 120 4.47 3.21 14.70
CA CYS A 120 3.02 3.26 14.53
C CYS A 120 2.31 2.88 15.83
N LYS A 121 2.23 3.80 16.80
CA LYS A 121 1.72 3.53 18.16
C LYS A 121 0.24 3.12 18.24
N LYS A 122 -0.52 3.28 17.15
CA LYS A 122 -1.93 2.89 17.05
C LYS A 122 -2.14 1.56 16.34
N LEU A 123 -1.07 0.85 15.98
CA LEU A 123 -1.16 -0.43 15.28
C LEU A 123 -1.84 -1.48 16.17
N GLN A 124 -2.89 -2.09 15.65
CA GLN A 124 -3.72 -3.12 16.31
C GLN A 124 -3.65 -4.45 15.57
N GLU A 125 -3.44 -4.42 14.26
CA GLU A 125 -3.43 -5.59 13.39
C GLU A 125 -2.16 -5.59 12.53
N LEU A 126 -1.39 -6.68 12.61
CA LEU A 126 -0.17 -6.88 11.83
C LEU A 126 -0.19 -8.30 11.28
N ASP A 127 -0.38 -8.45 9.97
CA ASP A 127 -0.23 -9.73 9.28
C ASP A 127 1.12 -9.76 8.55
N VAL A 128 1.96 -10.71 8.94
CA VAL A 128 3.27 -10.99 8.32
C VAL A 128 3.40 -12.47 7.94
N GLY A 129 2.29 -13.21 7.84
CA GLY A 129 2.29 -14.60 7.33
C GLY A 129 2.90 -14.63 5.92
N TRP A 130 3.59 -15.66 5.43
CA TRP A 130 3.40 -17.10 5.48
C TRP A 130 4.80 -17.71 5.50
N TRP A 131 5.07 -18.57 6.48
CA TRP A 131 6.17 -19.52 6.43
C TRP A 131 5.72 -20.74 5.63
#